data_AF-A0A0G1Z3M2-F1
#
_entry.id   AF-A0A0G1Z3M2-F1
#
_cell.length_a   1.000
_cell.length_b   1.000
_cell.length_c   1.000
_cell.angle_alpha   90.00
_cell.angle_beta   90.00
_cell.angle_gamma   90.00
#
_symmetry.space_group_name_H-M   'P 1'
#
loop_
_entity.id
_entity.type
_entity.pdbx_description
1 polymer ?
#
loop_
_entity_poly.entity_id
_entity_poly.type
_entity_poly.pdbx_seq_one_letter_code
_entity_poly.pdbx_strand_id
1 'polypeptide(L)' 'MYDIKDRRLTEKGKKRILWAAKDMPVLLSLRKEFARTKPFRGIRIGACLH' A
#
# COMPACT_ATOMS: atom_id res chain seq x y z
N MET A 1 14.80 1.71 -10.43
CA MET A 1 15.03 3.13 -10.06
C MET A 1 13.66 3.73 -9.79
N TYR A 2 13.50 4.51 -8.72
CA TYR A 2 12.24 5.17 -8.39
C TYR A 2 12.47 6.67 -8.46
N ASP A 3 11.53 7.40 -9.05
CA ASP A 3 11.58 8.85 -9.12
C ASP A 3 10.74 9.44 -7.98
N ILE A 4 11.39 9.77 -6.87
CA ILE A 4 10.76 10.35 -5.68
C ILE A 4 11.65 11.46 -5.12
N LYS A 5 11.01 12.57 -4.68
CA LYS A 5 11.70 13.80 -4.28
C LYS A 5 12.67 13.63 -3.11
N ASP A 6 12.23 13.00 -2.03
CA ASP A 6 13.04 12.84 -0.81
C ASP A 6 12.75 11.52 -0.08
N ARG A 7 13.79 10.68 0.03
CA ARG A 7 13.73 9.39 0.72
C ARG A 7 13.75 9.49 2.24
N ARG A 8 14.19 10.62 2.81
CA ARG A 8 14.29 10.82 4.27
C ARG A 8 12.92 10.86 4.95
N LEU A 9 11.84 11.02 4.18
CA LEU A 9 10.47 11.08 4.67
C LEU A 9 9.83 9.71 4.96
N THR A 10 10.52 8.59 4.75
CA THR A 10 9.97 7.23 4.88
C THR A 10 9.27 6.98 6.22
N GLU A 11 9.93 7.29 7.35
CA GLU A 11 9.35 7.03 8.68
C GLU A 11 8.09 7.86 8.94
N LYS A 12 8.10 9.12 8.52
CA LYS A 12 6.93 10.01 8.63
C LYS A 12 5.79 9.53 7.73
N GLY A 13 6.10 9.12 6.49
CA GLY A 13 5.13 8.57 5.54
C GLY A 13 4.48 7.29 6.07
N LYS A 14 5.28 6.38 6.64
CA LYS A 14 4.79 5.13 7.24
C LYS A 14 3.79 5.40 8.37
N LYS A 15 4.09 6.35 9.27
CA LYS A 15 3.16 6.74 10.34
C LYS A 15 1.83 7.25 9.79
N ARG A 16 1.84 8.05 8.72
CA ARG A 16 0.62 8.55 8.06
C ARG A 16 -0.20 7.44 7.41
N ILE A 17 0.45 6.51 6.72
CA ILE A 17 -0.22 5.34 6.12
C ILE A 17 -0.91 4.51 7.21
N LEU A 18 -0.24 4.26 8.34
CA LEU A 18 -0.81 3.49 9.45
C LEU A 18 -1.95 4.21 10.14
N TRP A 19 -1.90 5.54 10.23
CA TRP A 19 -3.00 6.35 10.75
C TRP A 19 -4.22 6.26 9.83
N ALA A 20 -4.05 6.52 8.52
CA ALA A 20 -5.14 6.46 7.54
C ALA A 20 -5.76 5.06 7.41
N ALA A 21 -4.94 4.01 7.53
CA ALA A 21 -5.43 2.63 7.45
C ALA A 21 -6.50 2.30 8.49
N LYS A 22 -6.53 3.00 9.64
CA LYS A 22 -7.56 2.80 10.69
C LYS A 22 -8.96 3.14 10.20
N ASP A 23 -9.07 4.09 9.28
CA ASP A 23 -10.34 4.56 8.72
C ASP A 23 -10.69 3.85 7.39
N MET A 24 -9.90 2.85 6.97
CA MET A 24 -10.11 2.08 5.74
C MET A 24 -10.34 0.58 6.04
N PRO A 25 -11.40 0.21 6.77
CA PRO A 25 -11.61 -1.15 7.28
C PRO A 25 -11.74 -2.21 6.17
N VAL A 26 -12.28 -1.84 5.00
CA VAL A 26 -12.43 -2.74 3.86
C VAL A 26 -11.07 -3.16 3.30
N LEU A 27 -10.14 -2.20 3.13
CA LEU A 27 -8.79 -2.50 2.64
C LEU A 27 -8.01 -3.39 3.63
N LEU A 28 -8.24 -3.20 4.94
CA LEU A 28 -7.67 -4.08 5.97
C LEU A 28 -8.20 -5.52 5.87
N SER A 29 -9.50 -5.68 5.63
CA SER A 29 -10.12 -6.99 5.43
C SER A 29 -9.54 -7.70 4.19
N LEU A 30 -9.53 -6.99 3.05
CA LEU A 30 -8.96 -7.50 1.80
C LEU A 30 -7.48 -7.87 1.95
N ARG A 31 -6.69 -7.06 2.69
CA ARG A 31 -5.29 -7.37 2.97
C ARG A 31 -5.13 -8.71 3.70
N LYS A 32 -5.97 -9.01 4.70
CA LYS A 32 -5.92 -10.28 5.45
C LYS A 32 -6.24 -11.47 4.53
N GLU A 33 -7.28 -11.34 3.71
CA GLU A 33 -7.69 -12.39 2.79
C GLU A 33 -6.64 -12.63 1.69
N PHE A 34 -6.18 -11.56 1.05
CA PHE A 34 -5.29 -11.61 -0.11
C PHE A 34 -3.85 -12.01 0.26
N ALA A 35 -3.46 -11.85 1.53
CA ALA A 35 -2.21 -12.42 2.03
C ALA A 35 -2.19 -13.96 1.90
N ARG A 36 -3.35 -14.60 2.08
CA ARG A 36 -3.54 -16.06 1.94
C ARG A 36 -3.74 -16.47 0.48
N THR A 37 -4.67 -15.82 -0.22
CA THR A 37 -5.08 -16.23 -1.58
C THR A 37 -4.13 -15.77 -2.67
N LYS A 38 -3.39 -14.67 -2.44
CA LYS A 38 -2.42 -14.07 -3.39
C LYS A 38 -2.98 -13.94 -4.81
N PRO A 39 -4.14 -13.29 -5.00
CA PRO A 39 -4.88 -13.31 -6.28
C PRO A 39 -4.13 -12.63 -7.43
N PHE A 40 -3.19 -11.72 -7.12
CA PHE A 40 -2.42 -10.99 -8.11
C PHE A 40 -1.09 -11.64 -8.48
N ARG A 41 -0.83 -12.88 -8.04
CA ARG A 41 0.41 -13.59 -8.35
C ARG A 41 0.56 -13.79 -9.87
N GLY A 42 1.68 -13.32 -10.42
CA GLY A 42 1.98 -13.42 -11.86
C GLY A 42 1.36 -12.31 -12.71
N ILE A 43 0.62 -11.38 -12.12
CA ILE A 43 -0.01 -10.26 -12.84
C ILE A 43 0.87 -9.01 -12.72
N ARG A 44 1.13 -8.35 -13.85
CA ARG A 44 1.78 -7.02 -13.88
C ARG A 44 0.71 -5.94 -13.87
N ILE A 45 0.70 -5.10 -12.84
CA ILE A 45 -0.29 -4.03 -12.66
C ILE A 45 0.39 -2.68 -12.94
N GLY A 46 -0.19 -1.89 -13.86
CA GLY A 46 0.11 -0.47 -14.02
C GLY A 46 -0.99 0.34 -13.34
N ALA A 47 -0.63 1.39 -12.60
CA ALA A 47 -1.57 2.27 -11.92
C ALA A 47 -1.19 3.74 -12.13
N CYS A 48 -2.19 4.58 -12.35
CA CYS A 48 -2.08 6.03 -12.40
C CYS A 48 -3.13 6.60 -11.43
N LEU A 49 -2.67 6.95 -10.24
CA LEU A 49 -3.48 7.44 -9.12
C LEU A 49 -2.66 8.50 -8.37
N HIS A 50 -3.34 9.35 -7.62
CA HIS A 50 -2.71 10.37 -6.77
C HIS A 50 -1.95 9.78 -5.58
#